data_AF-X1QA47-F1
#
_entry.id   AF-X1QA47-F1
#
_cell.length_a   1.000
_cell.length_b   1.000
_cell.length_c   1.000
_cell.angle_alpha   90.00
_cell.angle_beta   90.00
_cell.angle_gamma   90.00
#
_symmetry.space_group_name_H-M   'P 1'
#
loop_
_entity.id
_entity.type
_entity.pdbx_description
1 polymer ?
#
loop_
_entity_poly.entity_id
_entity_poly.type
_entity_poly.pdbx_seq_one_letter_code
_entity_poly.pdbx_strand_id
1 'polypeptide(L)'
;MRPQLSSYGHEYCTQLYVKVYYISVYPIVTTDPATDIEATSAALNGTLGDDGGEACDCGFQWGETEEYGQTTPPQSKTTGQEFSQASPP
;
A
#
# COMPACT_ATOMS: atom_id res chain seq x y z
N MET A 1 -31.35 -15.67 -65.03
CA MET A 1 -31.58 -15.00 -63.74
C MET A 1 -30.93 -15.85 -62.65
N ARG A 2 -29.74 -15.45 -62.17
CA ARG A 2 -29.05 -16.14 -61.07
C ARG A 2 -29.18 -15.24 -59.84
N PRO A 3 -29.87 -15.66 -58.76
CA PRO A 3 -30.09 -14.79 -57.61
C PRO A 3 -28.77 -14.48 -56.91
N GLN A 4 -28.56 -13.21 -56.59
CA GLN A 4 -27.41 -12.70 -55.84
C GLN A 4 -27.66 -12.83 -54.33
N LEU A 5 -26.65 -13.41 -53.66
CA LEU A 5 -26.07 -13.09 -52.35
C LEU A 5 -26.99 -12.68 -51.19
N SER A 6 -26.88 -13.44 -50.10
CA SER A 6 -26.74 -12.85 -48.76
C SER A 6 -25.99 -13.85 -47.86
N SER A 7 -24.65 -13.86 -47.93
CA SER A 7 -23.88 -14.46 -46.84
C SER A 7 -23.87 -13.46 -45.69
N TYR A 8 -24.74 -13.65 -44.70
CA TYR A 8 -24.69 -12.88 -43.47
C TYR A 8 -23.48 -13.39 -42.67
N GLY A 9 -22.31 -12.82 -42.95
CA GLY A 9 -21.09 -13.13 -42.22
C GLY A 9 -21.22 -12.58 -40.81
N HIS A 10 -21.45 -13.43 -39.83
CA HIS A 10 -21.27 -13.02 -38.44
C HIS A 10 -19.77 -12.93 -38.17
N GLU A 11 -19.29 -11.70 -38.05
CA GLU A 11 -17.97 -11.42 -37.49
C GLU A 11 -18.03 -11.69 -35.98
N TYR A 12 -17.64 -12.90 -35.58
CA TYR A 12 -17.38 -13.19 -34.18
C TYR A 12 -15.94 -12.77 -33.88
N CYS A 13 -15.76 -11.91 -32.88
CA CYS A 13 -14.43 -11.66 -32.33
C CYS A 13 -13.97 -12.94 -31.62
N THR A 14 -13.09 -13.71 -32.26
CA THR A 14 -12.68 -15.02 -31.76
C THR A 14 -11.66 -14.93 -30.63
N GLN A 15 -11.02 -13.76 -30.46
CA GLN A 15 -10.01 -13.53 -29.43
C GLN A 15 -10.07 -12.06 -28.93
N LEU A 16 -10.41 -11.89 -27.66
CA LEU A 16 -10.24 -10.63 -26.92
C LEU A 16 -9.06 -10.82 -25.96
N TYR A 17 -7.97 -10.09 -26.17
CA TYR A 17 -6.86 -10.08 -25.22
C TYR A 17 -6.90 -8.79 -24.41
N VAL A 18 -7.10 -8.94 -23.10
CA VAL A 18 -6.93 -7.87 -22.13
C VAL A 18 -5.50 -7.95 -21.60
N LYS A 19 -4.70 -6.90 -21.82
CA LYS A 19 -3.40 -6.73 -21.15
C LYS A 19 -3.62 -5.94 -19.87
N VAL A 20 -3.50 -6.62 -18.74
CA VAL A 20 -3.50 -5.98 -17.42
C VAL A 20 -2.05 -5.69 -17.07
N TYR A 21 -1.73 -4.42 -16.82
CA TYR A 21 -0.44 -3.99 -16.28
C TYR A 21 -0.63 -3.72 -14.79
N TYR A 22 -0.16 -4.61 -13.93
CA TYR A 22 -0.03 -4.33 -12.50
C TYR A 22 1.38 -3.79 -12.27
N ILE A 23 1.49 -2.50 -11.95
CA ILE A 23 2.73 -1.96 -11.39
C ILE A 23 2.74 -2.36 -9.91
N SER A 24 3.64 -3.27 -9.53
CA SER A 24 3.89 -3.57 -8.12
C SER A 24 4.74 -2.45 -7.57
N VAL A 25 4.09 -1.50 -6.91
CA VAL A 25 4.72 -0.44 -6.14
C VAL A 25 4.67 -0.88 -4.68
N TYR A 26 5.83 -0.89 -4.02
CA TYR A 26 5.94 -1.22 -2.61
C TYR A 26 5.67 0.05 -1.80
N PRO A 27 5.09 -0.06 -0.60
CA PRO A 27 4.96 1.09 0.27
C PRO A 27 6.32 1.71 0.57
N ILE A 28 6.40 3.03 0.48
CA ILE A 28 7.59 3.80 0.86
C ILE A 28 7.27 4.46 2.19
N VAL A 29 8.04 4.12 3.23
CA VAL A 29 7.87 4.67 4.58
C VAL A 29 9.17 5.28 5.07
N THR A 30 9.07 6.40 5.78
CA THR A 30 10.19 7.02 6.49
C THR A 30 9.90 7.06 7.98
N THR A 31 10.95 6.84 8.77
CA THR A 31 10.95 7.18 10.19
C THR A 31 11.41 8.61 10.35
N ASP A 32 10.61 9.40 11.06
CA ASP A 32 10.88 10.80 11.32
C ASP A 32 11.41 10.98 12.76
N PRO A 33 12.03 12.13 13.09
CA PRO A 33 12.57 12.34 14.44
C PRO A 33 11.50 12.12 15.52
N ALA A 34 11.85 11.37 16.56
CA ALA A 34 10.99 11.18 17.71
C ALA A 34 10.78 12.51 18.47
N THR A 35 9.60 12.67 19.05
CA THR A 35 9.21 13.82 19.88
C THR A 35 8.77 13.34 21.27
N ASP A 36 8.50 14.28 22.18
CA ASP A 36 8.00 13.98 23.54
C ASP A 36 8.81 12.89 24.28
N ILE A 37 10.14 13.02 24.20
CA ILE A 37 11.09 12.06 24.75
C ILE A 37 11.18 12.24 26.26
N GLU A 38 10.76 11.21 26.99
CA GLU A 38 10.82 11.07 28.44
C GLU A 38 11.77 9.92 28.82
N ALA A 39 11.95 9.68 30.13
CA ALA A 39 12.88 8.66 30.63
C ALA A 39 12.57 7.24 30.12
N THR A 40 11.30 6.91 29.88
CA THR A 40 10.86 5.57 29.47
C THR A 40 9.92 5.58 28.27
N SER A 41 9.56 6.74 27.74
CA SER A 41 8.59 6.84 26.63
C SER A 41 9.00 7.91 25.62
N ALA A 42 8.54 7.77 24.37
CA ALA A 42 8.65 8.78 23.34
C ALA A 42 7.46 8.70 22.38
N ALA A 43 7.19 9.77 21.63
CA ALA A 43 6.35 9.72 20.44
C ALA A 43 7.19 9.33 19.21
N LEU A 44 6.88 8.17 18.64
CA LEU A 44 7.50 7.67 17.41
C LEU A 44 6.73 8.23 16.21
N ASN A 45 7.46 8.88 15.29
CA ASN A 45 6.89 9.59 14.16
C ASN A 45 7.33 8.96 12.84
N GLY A 46 6.44 8.95 11.85
CA GLY A 46 6.73 8.41 10.54
C GLY A 46 5.78 8.91 9.48
N THR A 47 6.21 8.80 8.24
CA THR A 47 5.46 9.23 7.06
C THR A 47 5.33 8.08 6.07
N LEU A 48 4.11 7.78 5.66
CA LEU A 48 3.84 6.89 4.54
C LEU A 48 3.96 7.71 3.26
N GLY A 49 5.13 7.68 2.61
CA GLY A 49 5.42 8.43 1.39
C GLY A 49 4.67 7.92 0.16
N ASP A 50 4.46 6.62 0.04
CA ASP A 50 3.69 5.96 -1.02
C ASP A 50 3.05 4.69 -0.43
N ASP A 51 1.79 4.42 -0.73
CA ASP A 51 1.04 3.27 -0.23
C ASP A 51 0.98 2.09 -1.22
N GLY A 52 1.61 2.23 -2.38
CA GLY A 52 1.61 1.18 -3.38
C GLY A 52 0.25 0.98 -4.06
N GLY A 53 -0.68 1.93 -3.91
CA GLY A 53 -1.99 1.91 -4.54
C GLY A 53 -3.14 1.36 -3.70
N GLU A 54 -2.86 0.89 -2.47
CA GLU A 54 -3.89 0.52 -1.49
C GLU A 54 -3.50 0.98 -0.08
N ALA A 55 -4.49 1.19 0.79
CA ALA A 55 -4.22 1.64 2.17
C ALA A 55 -3.35 0.62 2.92
N CYS A 56 -2.36 1.12 3.65
CA CYS A 56 -1.43 0.34 4.45
C CYS A 56 -1.76 0.40 5.94
N ASP A 57 -1.50 -0.68 6.66
CA ASP A 57 -1.50 -0.69 8.12
C ASP A 57 -0.11 -0.27 8.63
N CYS A 58 -0.01 0.95 9.14
CA CYS A 58 1.24 1.54 9.64
C CYS A 58 1.35 1.43 11.16
N GLY A 59 2.55 1.11 11.65
CA GLY A 59 2.87 1.07 13.07
C GLY A 59 4.37 1.00 13.32
N PHE A 60 4.76 0.96 14.58
CA PHE A 60 6.16 0.86 15.00
C PHE A 60 6.41 -0.45 15.73
N GLN A 61 7.59 -1.00 15.52
CA GLN A 61 8.18 -2.02 16.39
C GLN A 61 9.46 -1.44 16.99
N TRP A 62 9.73 -1.74 18.26
CA TRP A 62 10.96 -1.32 18.93
C TRP A 62 11.39 -2.35 19.97
N GLY A 63 12.66 -2.26 20.37
CA GLY A 63 13.27 -3.12 21.36
C GLY A 63 14.79 -2.98 21.36
N GLU A 64 15.43 -3.47 22.42
CA GLU A 64 16.89 -3.43 22.57
C GLU A 64 17.62 -4.49 21.72
N THR A 65 16.87 -5.47 21.22
CA THR A 65 17.36 -6.57 20.39
C THR A 65 16.75 -6.51 18.99
N GLU A 66 17.33 -7.23 18.04
CA GLU A 66 16.81 -7.36 16.67
C GLU A 66 15.42 -8.00 16.60
N GLU A 67 14.98 -8.69 17.66
CA GLU A 67 13.65 -9.28 17.73
C GLU A 67 12.54 -8.25 17.95
N TYR A 68 12.89 -7.02 18.34
CA TYR A 68 11.96 -5.90 18.57
C TYR A 68 10.70 -6.35 19.34
N GLY A 69 10.81 -6.53 20.66
CA GLY A 69 9.76 -7.15 21.49
C GLY A 69 8.49 -6.32 21.70
N GLN A 70 8.43 -5.09 21.21
CA GLN A 70 7.32 -4.16 21.44
C GLN A 70 6.72 -3.68 20.11
N THR A 71 5.40 -3.52 20.06
CA THR A 71 4.68 -3.05 18.88
C THR A 71 3.55 -2.09 19.24
N THR A 72 3.20 -1.20 18.32
CA THR A 72 1.98 -0.39 18.42
C THR A 72 0.80 -1.07 17.71
N PRO A 73 -0.45 -0.78 18.11
CA PRO A 73 -1.61 -1.12 17.27
C PRO A 73 -1.50 -0.41 15.91
N PRO A 74 -1.78 -1.09 14.79
CA PRO A 74 -1.67 -0.46 13.48
C PRO A 74 -2.71 0.64 13.27
N GLN A 75 -2.36 1.60 12.42
CA GLN A 75 -3.22 2.66 11.92
C GLN A 75 -3.32 2.55 10.40
N SER A 76 -4.53 2.53 9.86
CA SER A 76 -4.73 2.55 8.40
C SER A 76 -4.33 3.92 7.84
N LYS A 77 -3.43 3.92 6.85
CA LYS A 77 -2.86 5.10 6.21
C LYS A 77 -2.83 4.97 4.68
N THR A 78 -2.84 6.10 4.00
CA THR A 78 -2.65 6.21 2.55
C THR A 78 -1.48 7.12 2.22
N THR A 79 -1.09 7.16 0.95
CA THR A 79 0.01 7.98 0.44
C THR A 79 0.02 9.41 1.00
N GLY A 80 1.19 9.84 1.49
CA GLY A 80 1.47 11.16 2.03
C GLY A 80 1.03 11.39 3.47
N GLN A 81 0.45 10.40 4.16
CA GLN A 81 -0.01 10.58 5.53
C GLN A 81 1.08 10.33 6.57
N GLU A 82 1.13 11.20 7.57
CA GLU A 82 1.93 11.03 8.77
C GLU A 82 1.20 10.16 9.81
N PHE A 83 1.96 9.47 10.65
CA PHE A 83 1.50 8.81 11.87
C PHE A 83 2.45 9.10 13.03
N SER A 84 1.87 9.22 14.22
CA SER A 84 2.58 9.36 15.49
C SER A 84 1.94 8.46 16.53
N GLN A 85 2.76 7.69 17.24
CA GLN A 85 2.30 6.77 18.27
C GLN A 85 3.25 6.77 19.46
N ALA A 86 2.69 6.87 20.67
CA ALA A 86 3.47 6.81 21.89
C ALA A 86 4.01 5.39 22.10
N SER A 87 5.30 5.27 22.41
CA SER A 87 5.83 4.06 23.00
C SER A 87 5.33 3.97 24.46
N PRO A 88 4.72 2.84 24.87
CA PRO A 88 4.55 2.51 26.28
C PRO A 88 5.86 2.69 27.08
N PRO A 89 5.75 3.01 28.38
CA PRO A 89 6.88 3.01 29.29
C PRO A 89 7.51 1.62 29.47
#